data_AF-A0A852KBS0-F1
#
_entry.id   AF-A0A852KBS0-F1
#
_cell.length_a   1.000
_cell.length_b   1.000
_cell.length_c   1.000
_cell.angle_alpha   90.00
_cell.angle_beta   90.00
_cell.angle_gamma   90.00
#
_symmetry.space_group_name_H-M   'P 1'
#
loop_
_entity.id
_entity.type
_entity.pdbx_description
1 polymer ?
#
loop_
_entity_poly.entity_id
_entity_poly.type
_entity_poly.pdbx_seq_one_letter_code
_entity_poly.pdbx_strand_id
1 'polypeptide(L)'
;TWDSVDVALMSLCAILLCCGPVLVGCCRVTFFPAVLTRHTGNSATFFCNISNESDCSSEYSLNLYKETNRSQAQKIADISQNMRQTETKKYRLINNAPAFKMEFLNLHQNDSGSYYCGLISFSQPNKVIESNRSQLVVTAAPEKTNATDEPEMEEGSHSDHIKAVALGILLLAGVVVLLIFGYLTVTYRRGDVQKPPSESTSAEEKPPMVSVSTVDYGVLEFQRDQRSQVPPETWPVEQTEYATIIFPEEKPITPERGKKHQD
;
A
#
# COMPACT_ATOMS: atom_id res chain seq x y z
N THR A 1 -22.18 13.95 -49.07
CA THR A 1 -22.57 14.37 -47.70
C THR A 1 -22.17 13.35 -46.64
N TRP A 2 -21.02 12.66 -46.82
CA TRP A 2 -20.47 11.69 -45.86
C TRP A 2 -19.17 12.18 -45.19
N ASP A 3 -18.59 13.31 -45.62
CA ASP A 3 -17.34 13.82 -45.03
C ASP A 3 -17.53 14.53 -43.69
N SER A 4 -18.75 15.00 -43.36
CA SER A 4 -18.97 15.81 -42.16
C SER A 4 -19.10 14.97 -40.89
N VAL A 5 -19.54 13.71 -41.00
CA VAL A 5 -19.78 12.85 -39.85
C VAL A 5 -18.47 12.22 -39.37
N ASP A 6 -17.60 11.82 -40.30
CA ASP A 6 -16.28 11.29 -39.98
C ASP A 6 -15.35 12.37 -39.40
N VAL A 7 -15.39 13.60 -39.92
CA VAL A 7 -14.62 14.71 -39.34
C VAL A 7 -15.13 15.07 -37.94
N ALA A 8 -16.44 15.04 -37.72
CA ALA A 8 -17.01 15.26 -36.39
C ALA A 8 -16.65 14.13 -35.41
N LEU A 9 -16.68 12.87 -35.85
CA LEU A 9 -16.34 11.70 -35.04
C LEU A 9 -14.85 11.65 -34.70
N MET A 10 -13.97 11.97 -35.66
CA MET A 10 -12.53 12.05 -35.45
C MET A 10 -12.16 13.23 -34.55
N SER A 11 -12.87 14.36 -34.66
CA SER A 11 -12.70 15.51 -33.77
C SER A 11 -13.21 15.22 -32.35
N LEU A 12 -14.33 14.51 -32.21
CA LEU A 12 -14.86 14.04 -30.92
C LEU A 12 -13.92 13.02 -30.27
N CYS A 13 -13.36 12.08 -31.05
CA CYS A 13 -12.35 11.14 -30.59
C CYS A 13 -11.05 11.84 -30.18
N ALA A 14 -10.60 12.85 -30.92
CA ALA A 14 -9.44 13.65 -30.52
C ALA A 14 -9.71 14.42 -29.22
N ILE A 15 -10.91 14.99 -29.03
CA ILE A 15 -11.27 15.66 -27.77
C ILE A 15 -11.39 14.65 -26.61
N LEU A 16 -11.96 13.47 -26.85
CA LEU A 16 -12.11 12.42 -25.83
C LEU A 16 -10.80 11.71 -25.49
N LEU A 17 -9.87 11.58 -26.44
CA LEU A 17 -8.55 10.95 -26.24
C LEU A 17 -7.48 11.95 -25.78
N CYS A 18 -7.60 13.24 -26.11
CA CYS A 18 -6.67 14.30 -25.66
C CYS A 18 -7.12 14.99 -24.37
N CYS A 19 -8.38 14.80 -23.93
CA CYS A 19 -8.90 15.34 -22.67
C CYS A 19 -9.57 14.29 -21.77
N GLY A 20 -9.36 12.99 -22.03
CA GLY A 20 -9.45 12.03 -20.96
C GLY A 20 -8.41 12.43 -19.91
N PRO A 21 -8.78 12.69 -18.64
CA PRO A 21 -7.75 12.70 -17.62
C PRO A 21 -7.11 11.33 -17.76
N VAL A 22 -5.80 11.29 -18.01
CA VAL A 22 -5.05 10.13 -17.55
C VAL A 22 -5.46 10.05 -16.09
N LEU A 23 -6.31 9.07 -15.74
CA LEU A 23 -6.60 8.71 -14.37
C LEU A 23 -5.29 8.11 -13.85
N VAL A 24 -4.26 8.96 -13.75
CA VAL A 24 -3.07 8.74 -12.95
C VAL A 24 -3.66 8.60 -11.56
N GLY A 25 -3.53 7.40 -11.02
CA GLY A 25 -3.96 7.11 -9.67
C GLY A 25 -3.15 8.00 -8.75
N CYS A 26 -3.75 9.08 -8.26
CA CYS A 26 -3.05 10.00 -7.38
C CYS A 26 -2.83 9.29 -6.05
N CYS A 27 -1.58 8.94 -5.77
CA CYS A 27 -1.14 8.53 -4.46
C CYS A 27 -1.76 9.41 -3.38
N ARG A 28 -2.51 8.79 -2.49
CA ARG A 28 -3.15 9.43 -1.36
C ARG A 28 -2.56 8.88 -0.08
N VAL A 29 -2.25 9.80 0.82
CA VAL A 29 -1.77 9.47 2.16
C VAL A 29 -2.81 9.94 3.17
N THR A 30 -3.07 9.12 4.17
CA THR A 30 -4.02 9.44 5.26
C THR A 30 -3.37 9.21 6.60
N PHE A 31 -3.70 10.05 7.59
CA PHE A 31 -3.14 9.99 8.93
C PHE A 31 -4.28 9.88 9.94
N PHE A 32 -4.26 8.85 10.77
CA PHE A 32 -5.37 8.55 11.67
C PHE A 32 -4.90 8.03 13.04
N PRO A 33 -5.71 8.18 14.10
CA PRO A 33 -7.00 8.88 14.16
C PRO A 33 -6.85 10.39 14.00
N ALA A 34 -7.96 11.10 13.71
CA ALA A 34 -7.96 12.56 13.52
C ALA A 34 -7.66 13.32 14.83
N VAL A 35 -8.10 12.80 15.97
CA VAL A 35 -7.79 13.33 17.30
C VAL A 35 -7.43 12.17 18.20
N LEU A 36 -6.35 12.32 18.97
CA LEU A 36 -5.90 11.34 19.95
C LEU A 36 -5.59 12.03 21.27
N THR A 37 -6.29 11.64 22.33
CA THR A 37 -6.06 12.14 23.68
C THR A 37 -5.33 11.08 24.51
N ARG A 38 -4.24 11.48 25.15
CA ARG A 38 -3.45 10.64 26.06
C ARG A 38 -2.97 11.43 27.26
N HIS A 39 -2.53 10.73 28.30
CA HIS A 39 -1.93 11.34 29.47
C HIS A 39 -0.40 11.41 29.34
N THR A 40 0.22 12.33 30.08
CA THR A 40 1.67 12.37 30.27
C THR A 40 2.21 11.00 30.70
N GLY A 41 3.36 10.60 30.17
CA GLY A 41 4.00 9.30 30.42
C GLY A 41 3.50 8.17 29.51
N ASN A 42 2.29 8.26 28.95
CA ASN A 42 1.76 7.24 28.05
C ASN A 42 2.43 7.27 26.68
N SER A 43 2.13 6.26 25.86
CA SER A 43 2.44 6.27 24.44
C SER A 43 1.20 6.63 23.60
N ALA A 44 1.41 7.26 22.46
CA ALA A 44 0.39 7.50 21.44
C ALA A 44 0.76 6.76 20.15
N THR A 45 -0.26 6.35 19.39
CA THR A 45 -0.06 5.67 18.12
C THR A 45 -0.95 6.33 17.08
N PHE A 46 -0.32 6.76 15.99
CA PHE A 46 -0.99 7.12 14.77
C PHE A 46 -0.62 6.13 13.67
N PHE A 47 -1.40 6.13 12.62
CA PHE A 47 -1.19 5.29 11.45
C PHE A 47 -1.19 6.17 10.22
N CYS A 48 -0.17 6.00 9.38
CA CYS A 48 -0.05 6.63 8.09
C CYS A 48 -0.33 5.59 7.01
N ASN A 49 -1.47 5.70 6.34
CA ASN A 49 -1.88 4.74 5.31
C ASN A 49 -1.71 5.33 3.92
N ILE A 50 -1.08 4.57 3.03
CA ILE A 50 -0.83 4.93 1.64
C ILE A 50 -1.80 4.14 0.75
N SER A 51 -2.51 4.82 -0.14
CA SER A 51 -3.31 4.14 -1.16
C SER A 51 -2.39 3.32 -2.07
N ASN A 52 -2.68 2.02 -2.21
CA ASN A 52 -1.90 1.11 -3.04
C ASN A 52 -2.23 1.23 -4.54
N GLU A 53 -2.34 2.46 -5.05
CA GLU A 53 -2.43 2.67 -6.50
C GLU A 53 -1.04 2.50 -7.10
N SER A 54 -0.98 1.90 -8.30
CA SER A 54 0.25 1.46 -8.99
C SER A 54 1.32 2.55 -9.09
N ASP A 55 0.92 3.81 -9.03
CA ASP A 55 1.79 4.98 -9.20
C ASP A 55 2.58 5.34 -7.93
N CYS A 56 2.27 4.72 -6.78
CA CYS A 56 3.07 4.85 -5.54
C CYS A 56 4.19 3.82 -5.43
N SER A 57 4.33 2.94 -6.44
CA SER A 57 5.22 1.78 -6.44
C SER A 57 6.71 2.12 -6.56
N SER A 58 7.09 3.39 -6.68
CA SER A 58 8.49 3.82 -6.60
C SER A 58 9.03 3.72 -5.18
N GLU A 59 10.33 3.53 -4.99
CA GLU A 59 10.95 3.65 -3.68
C GLU A 59 10.57 4.99 -3.03
N TYR A 60 10.02 4.93 -1.82
CA TYR A 60 9.58 6.10 -1.06
C TYR A 60 10.09 6.10 0.38
N SER A 61 10.06 7.29 0.97
CA SER A 61 10.21 7.50 2.41
C SER A 61 8.98 8.18 2.97
N LEU A 62 8.60 7.79 4.18
CA LEU A 62 7.57 8.45 4.96
C LEU A 62 8.23 9.27 6.06
N ASN A 63 7.90 10.55 6.08
CA ASN A 63 8.32 11.49 7.10
C ASN A 63 7.14 11.79 8.03
N LEU A 64 7.42 11.89 9.33
CA LEU A 64 6.50 12.40 10.32
C LEU A 64 6.84 13.87 10.60
N TYR A 65 5.82 14.73 10.52
CA TYR A 65 5.95 16.16 10.73
C TYR A 65 5.12 16.63 11.92
N LYS A 66 5.65 17.60 12.66
CA LYS A 66 4.92 18.41 13.64
C LYS A 66 4.71 19.80 13.07
N GLU A 67 3.47 20.27 13.08
CA GLU A 67 3.15 21.64 12.72
C GLU A 67 3.59 22.60 13.84
N THR A 68 4.29 23.66 13.46
CA THR A 68 4.74 24.69 14.41
C THR A 68 3.84 25.92 14.30
N ASN A 69 3.88 26.78 15.32
CA ASN A 69 3.06 28.01 15.40
C ASN A 69 3.23 28.97 14.20
N ARG A 70 4.28 28.81 13.38
CA ARG A 70 4.54 29.62 12.19
C ARG A 70 3.98 29.00 10.91
N SER A 71 3.12 27.98 11.01
CA SER A 71 2.67 27.15 9.87
C SER A 71 3.83 26.50 9.09
N GLN A 72 5.03 26.46 9.69
CA GLN A 72 6.16 25.69 9.19
C GLN A 72 6.10 24.29 9.81
N ALA A 73 6.32 23.27 9.01
CA ALA A 73 6.39 21.90 9.49
C ALA A 73 7.82 21.52 9.86
N GLN A 74 7.99 20.94 11.04
CA GLN A 74 9.26 20.36 11.45
C GLN A 74 9.22 18.84 11.22
N LYS A 75 10.14 18.32 10.42
CA LYS A 75 10.36 16.87 10.32
C LYS A 75 10.92 16.36 11.65
N ILE A 76 10.26 15.37 12.24
CA ILE A 76 10.62 14.83 13.58
C ILE A 76 11.08 13.38 13.53
N ALA A 77 10.70 12.61 12.50
CA ALA A 77 11.15 11.26 12.27
C ALA A 77 10.90 10.85 10.80
N ASP A 78 11.51 9.75 10.37
CA ASP A 78 11.24 9.12 9.08
C ASP A 78 11.52 7.62 9.05
N ILE A 79 10.96 6.97 8.03
CA ILE A 79 11.17 5.56 7.71
C ILE A 79 11.14 5.38 6.19
N SER A 80 12.09 4.63 5.64
CA SER A 80 12.08 4.23 4.23
C SER A 80 11.28 2.95 4.04
N GLN A 81 10.74 2.76 2.84
CA GLN A 81 9.95 1.56 2.48
C GLN A 81 10.69 0.24 2.75
N ASN A 82 12.03 0.23 2.66
CA ASN A 82 12.83 -0.99 2.84
C ASN A 82 13.19 -1.27 4.30
N MET A 83 12.99 -0.29 5.20
CA MET A 83 13.22 -0.46 6.63
C MET A 83 11.96 -1.01 7.32
N ARG A 84 12.15 -2.04 8.16
CA ARG A 84 11.06 -2.59 8.98
C ARG A 84 10.68 -1.65 10.13
N GLN A 85 11.66 -0.99 10.72
CA GLN A 85 11.47 -0.11 11.86
C GLN A 85 12.58 0.95 11.93
N THR A 86 12.22 2.12 12.42
CA THR A 86 13.16 3.18 12.81
C THR A 86 12.77 3.70 14.18
N GLU A 87 13.75 3.88 15.07
CA GLU A 87 13.49 4.28 16.45
C GLU A 87 14.43 5.40 16.88
N THR A 88 13.85 6.36 17.59
CA THR A 88 14.54 7.48 18.24
C THR A 88 14.19 7.48 19.71
N LYS A 89 14.76 8.39 20.50
CA LYS A 89 14.39 8.55 21.92
C LYS A 89 12.90 8.84 22.14
N LYS A 90 12.22 9.39 21.13
CA LYS A 90 10.85 9.91 21.25
C LYS A 90 9.82 9.23 20.35
N TYR A 91 10.27 8.65 19.24
CA TYR A 91 9.39 8.12 18.20
C TYR A 91 9.85 6.74 17.75
N ARG A 92 8.88 5.84 17.52
CA ARG A 92 9.10 4.52 16.94
C ARG A 92 8.20 4.33 15.72
N LEU A 93 8.81 4.20 14.55
CA LEU A 93 8.12 4.07 13.27
C LEU A 93 8.26 2.63 12.80
N ILE A 94 7.15 1.97 12.48
CA ILE A 94 7.11 0.58 12.07
C ILE A 94 6.42 0.48 10.73
N ASN A 95 7.08 -0.19 9.79
CA ASN A 95 6.58 -0.43 8.46
C ASN A 95 5.68 -1.67 8.45
N ASN A 96 4.37 -1.42 8.46
CA ASN A 96 3.34 -2.42 8.23
C ASN A 96 2.56 -2.07 6.94
N ALA A 97 3.28 -1.84 5.84
CA ALA A 97 2.71 -1.41 4.57
C ALA A 97 1.43 -2.20 4.20
N PRO A 98 0.37 -1.53 3.73
CA PRO A 98 0.32 -0.10 3.36
C PRO A 98 0.12 0.87 4.54
N ALA A 99 -0.05 0.37 5.78
CA ALA A 99 -0.35 1.19 6.96
C ALA A 99 0.83 1.26 7.94
N PHE A 100 1.58 2.35 7.89
CA PHE A 100 2.75 2.56 8.72
C PHE A 100 2.35 3.02 10.12
N LYS A 101 2.88 2.36 11.14
CA LYS A 101 2.59 2.69 12.54
C LYS A 101 3.59 3.73 13.04
N MET A 102 3.09 4.84 13.54
CA MET A 102 3.86 5.98 14.06
C MET A 102 3.60 6.09 15.56
N GLU A 103 4.51 5.60 16.39
CA GLU A 103 4.39 5.65 17.85
C GLU A 103 5.18 6.80 18.46
N PHE A 104 4.55 7.46 19.42
CA PHE A 104 5.10 8.51 20.25
C PHE A 104 5.32 7.94 21.65
N LEU A 105 6.55 8.03 22.15
CA LEU A 105 6.97 7.44 23.41
C LEU A 105 7.01 8.50 24.52
N ASN A 106 6.68 8.07 25.74
CA ASN A 106 6.77 8.87 26.98
C ASN A 106 6.26 10.31 26.79
N LEU A 107 4.96 10.47 26.54
CA LEU A 107 4.36 11.75 26.18
C LEU A 107 4.53 12.81 27.27
N HIS A 108 4.74 14.05 26.85
CA HIS A 108 4.76 15.25 27.66
C HIS A 108 3.69 16.22 27.17
N GLN A 109 3.26 17.15 28.03
CA GLN A 109 2.23 18.12 27.67
C GLN A 109 2.58 18.95 26.42
N ASN A 110 3.87 19.29 26.26
CA ASN A 110 4.41 20.02 25.10
C ASN A 110 4.43 19.22 23.79
N ASP A 111 4.16 17.91 23.86
CA ASP A 111 3.96 17.09 22.67
C ASP A 111 2.56 17.27 22.08
N SER A 112 1.65 17.97 22.76
CA SER A 112 0.39 18.34 22.15
C SER A 112 0.63 19.16 20.88
N GLY A 113 -0.18 18.93 19.85
CA GLY A 113 -0.03 19.63 18.58
C GLY A 113 -0.68 18.93 17.41
N SER A 114 -0.55 19.55 16.24
CA SER A 114 -1.00 19.03 14.95
C SER A 114 0.15 18.29 14.27
N TYR A 115 -0.13 17.07 13.82
CA TYR A 115 0.83 16.14 13.22
C TYR A 115 0.30 15.60 11.90
N TYR A 116 1.20 15.31 10.97
CA TYR A 116 0.85 14.67 9.71
C TYR A 116 2.03 13.86 9.18
N CYS A 117 1.76 12.90 8.32
CA CYS A 117 2.79 12.22 7.55
C CYS A 117 2.88 12.75 6.12
N GLY A 118 4.09 12.78 5.58
CA GLY A 118 4.37 13.13 4.19
C GLY A 118 5.13 12.00 3.50
N LEU A 119 4.70 11.65 2.29
CA LEU A 119 5.35 10.67 1.43
C LEU A 119 6.24 11.39 0.42
N ILE A 120 7.51 11.00 0.39
CA ILE A 120 8.49 11.48 -0.59
C ILE A 120 8.89 10.30 -1.46
N SER A 121 8.55 10.39 -2.74
CA SER A 121 9.01 9.43 -3.75
C SER A 121 10.40 9.85 -4.26
N PHE A 122 11.34 8.90 -4.36
CA PHE A 122 12.67 9.18 -4.91
C PHE A 122 12.65 9.40 -6.42
N SER A 123 11.61 8.98 -7.14
CA SER A 123 11.46 9.28 -8.57
C SER A 123 11.00 10.73 -8.81
N GLN A 124 10.38 11.37 -7.81
CA GLN A 124 9.93 12.76 -7.85
C GLN A 124 10.26 13.47 -6.53
N PRO A 125 11.55 13.67 -6.18
CA PRO A 125 11.96 14.12 -4.84
C PRO A 125 11.44 15.52 -4.48
N ASN A 126 11.09 16.34 -5.48
CA ASN A 126 10.54 17.68 -5.29
C ASN A 126 9.03 17.70 -4.98
N LYS A 127 8.37 16.54 -4.93
CA LYS A 127 6.94 16.42 -4.68
C LYS A 127 6.70 15.61 -3.41
N VAL A 128 6.22 16.29 -2.37
CA VAL A 128 5.78 15.66 -1.11
C VAL A 128 4.27 15.49 -1.15
N ILE A 129 3.79 14.27 -0.92
CA ILE A 129 2.37 13.98 -0.81
C ILE A 129 2.01 13.97 0.67
N GLU A 130 1.30 15.01 1.10
CA GLU A 130 0.90 15.17 2.50
C GLU A 130 -0.42 14.45 2.80
N SER A 131 -0.53 13.98 4.03
CA SER A 131 -1.78 13.47 4.60
C SER A 131 -2.63 14.59 5.21
N ASN A 132 -3.83 14.23 5.69
CA ASN A 132 -4.58 15.08 6.59
C ASN A 132 -3.81 15.28 7.92
N ARG A 133 -4.17 16.34 8.65
CA ARG A 133 -3.61 16.62 9.96
C ARG A 133 -4.39 15.86 11.03
N SER A 134 -3.69 15.43 12.06
CA SER A 134 -4.25 14.84 13.27
C SER A 134 -3.78 15.59 14.50
N GLN A 135 -4.68 15.75 15.48
CA GLN A 135 -4.40 16.43 16.72
C GLN A 135 -4.01 15.44 17.82
N LEU A 136 -2.84 15.63 18.42
CA LEU A 136 -2.46 14.98 19.67
C LEU A 136 -2.76 15.94 20.83
N VAL A 137 -3.51 15.46 21.82
CA VAL A 137 -3.82 16.19 23.06
C VAL A 137 -3.24 15.40 24.22
N VAL A 138 -2.25 15.99 24.89
CA VAL A 138 -1.62 15.39 26.07
C VAL A 138 -2.10 16.14 27.31
N THR A 139 -2.82 15.42 28.16
CA THR A 139 -3.33 15.93 29.44
C THR A 139 -2.48 15.43 30.59
N ALA A 140 -2.53 16.12 31.74
CA ALA A 140 -1.91 15.61 32.96
C ALA A 140 -2.49 14.22 33.29
N ALA A 141 -1.65 13.34 33.85
CA ALA A 141 -2.17 12.10 34.41
C ALA A 141 -3.06 12.45 35.62
N PRO A 142 -4.24 11.83 35.76
CA PRO A 142 -5.03 12.02 36.98
C PRO A 142 -4.17 11.61 38.18
N GLU A 143 -4.11 12.47 39.19
CA GLU A 143 -3.47 12.11 40.45
C GLU A 143 -4.15 10.85 40.97
N LYS A 144 -3.34 9.84 41.31
CA LYS A 144 -3.81 8.60 41.91
C LYS A 144 -4.28 8.92 43.32
N THR A 145 -5.50 9.41 43.46
CA THR A 145 -6.14 9.63 44.76
C THR A 145 -6.29 8.25 45.39
N ASN A 146 -5.61 8.02 46.51
CA ASN A 146 -5.75 6.80 47.28
C ASN A 146 -7.22 6.67 47.72
N ALA A 147 -7.82 5.55 47.33
CA ALA A 147 -9.09 4.97 47.79
C ALA A 147 -9.98 5.81 48.71
N THR A 148 -11.18 6.15 48.23
CA THR A 148 -12.48 5.91 48.90
C THR A 148 -13.61 6.27 47.95
N ASP A 149 -14.59 5.36 47.87
CA ASP A 149 -15.87 5.38 47.16
C ASP A 149 -15.84 5.33 45.62
N GLU A 150 -15.79 4.08 45.16
CA GLU A 150 -16.32 3.58 43.90
C GLU A 150 -17.82 3.89 43.76
N PRO A 151 -18.28 4.44 42.63
CA PRO A 151 -19.55 4.05 42.07
C PRO A 151 -19.26 3.03 40.97
N GLU A 152 -19.73 1.80 41.17
CA GLU A 152 -19.81 0.76 40.15
C GLU A 152 -20.42 1.36 38.89
N MET A 153 -19.63 1.52 37.84
CA MET A 153 -20.15 1.86 36.53
C MET A 153 -20.49 0.53 35.86
N GLU A 154 -21.79 0.20 35.83
CA GLU A 154 -22.32 -0.99 35.18
C GLU A 154 -21.77 -1.13 33.75
N GLU A 155 -20.93 -2.13 33.57
CA GLU A 155 -20.54 -2.66 32.28
C GLU A 155 -21.64 -3.61 31.79
N GLY A 156 -22.72 -3.03 31.25
CA GLY A 156 -23.88 -3.80 30.79
C GLY A 156 -24.46 -3.24 29.51
N SER A 157 -24.64 -4.10 28.50
CA SER A 157 -25.55 -3.97 27.34
C SER A 157 -24.96 -3.73 25.94
N HIS A 158 -23.72 -3.27 25.75
CA HIS A 158 -23.25 -2.99 24.38
C HIS A 158 -22.82 -4.26 23.59
N SER A 159 -22.55 -5.36 24.28
CA SER A 159 -22.13 -6.64 23.67
C SER A 159 -23.30 -7.46 23.12
N ASP A 160 -24.49 -7.32 23.72
CA ASP A 160 -25.65 -8.15 23.37
C ASP A 160 -26.33 -7.70 22.08
N HIS A 161 -26.33 -6.39 21.80
CA HIS A 161 -26.84 -5.86 20.53
C HIS A 161 -26.03 -6.34 19.33
N ILE A 162 -24.70 -6.44 19.46
CA ILE A 162 -23.82 -6.90 18.38
C ILE A 162 -24.01 -8.40 18.12
N LYS A 163 -24.18 -9.19 19.18
CA LYS A 163 -24.47 -10.64 19.08
C LYS A 163 -25.85 -10.90 18.47
N ALA A 164 -26.87 -10.13 18.85
CA ALA A 164 -28.21 -10.24 18.29
C ALA A 164 -28.25 -9.90 16.79
N VAL A 165 -27.54 -8.85 16.36
CA VAL A 165 -27.42 -8.48 14.95
C VAL A 165 -26.67 -9.55 14.16
N ALA A 166 -25.56 -10.07 14.69
CA ALA A 166 -24.79 -11.13 14.04
C ALA A 166 -25.61 -12.42 13.86
N LEU A 167 -26.39 -12.83 14.86
CA LEU A 167 -27.30 -13.98 14.75
C LEU A 167 -28.41 -13.72 13.72
N GLY A 168 -28.94 -12.51 13.66
CA GLY A 168 -29.93 -12.12 12.64
C GLY A 168 -29.39 -12.23 11.22
N ILE A 169 -28.17 -11.76 10.98
CA ILE A 169 -27.49 -11.87 9.67
C ILE A 169 -27.24 -13.34 9.31
N LEU A 170 -26.81 -14.16 10.27
CA LEU A 170 -26.55 -15.59 10.05
C LEU A 170 -27.82 -16.35 9.65
N LEU A 171 -28.95 -16.06 10.32
CA LEU A 171 -30.24 -16.65 10.00
C LEU A 171 -30.73 -16.23 8.60
N LEU A 172 -30.62 -14.94 8.28
CA LEU A 172 -31.02 -14.43 6.97
C LEU A 172 -30.20 -15.06 5.84
N ALA A 173 -28.88 -15.17 6.02
CA ALA A 173 -28.00 -15.86 5.08
C ALA A 173 -28.39 -17.34 4.89
N GLY A 174 -28.72 -18.04 5.98
CA GLY A 174 -29.20 -19.42 5.93
C GLY A 174 -30.48 -19.58 5.10
N VAL A 175 -31.46 -18.69 5.28
CA VAL A 175 -32.71 -18.71 4.51
C VAL A 175 -32.43 -18.49 3.01
N VAL A 176 -31.57 -17.54 2.66
CA VAL A 176 -31.20 -17.27 1.26
C VAL A 176 -30.54 -18.50 0.62
N VAL A 177 -29.63 -19.17 1.32
CA VAL A 177 -28.98 -20.40 0.82
C VAL A 177 -30.00 -21.52 0.61
N LEU A 178 -30.95 -21.70 1.53
CA LEU A 178 -32.01 -22.70 1.39
C LEU A 178 -32.94 -22.39 0.21
N LEU A 179 -33.25 -21.13 -0.04
CA LEU A 179 -34.04 -20.72 -1.21
C LEU A 179 -33.29 -20.99 -2.51
N ILE A 180 -31.98 -20.71 -2.58
CA ILE A 180 -31.16 -21.02 -3.76
C ILE A 180 -31.11 -22.53 -3.99
N PHE A 181 -30.86 -23.33 -2.94
CA PHE A 181 -30.83 -24.78 -3.05
C PHE A 181 -32.20 -25.36 -3.44
N GLY A 182 -33.28 -24.83 -2.87
CA GLY A 182 -34.67 -25.18 -3.25
C GLY A 182 -34.97 -24.83 -4.70
N TYR A 183 -34.55 -23.64 -5.15
CA TYR A 183 -34.71 -23.22 -6.54
C TYR A 183 -33.94 -24.13 -7.51
N LEU A 184 -32.67 -24.42 -7.20
CA LEU A 184 -31.85 -25.34 -8.00
C LEU A 184 -32.46 -26.74 -8.04
N THR A 185 -32.87 -27.30 -6.91
CA THR A 185 -33.49 -28.64 -6.89
C THR A 185 -34.78 -28.70 -7.72
N VAL A 186 -35.58 -27.64 -7.73
CA VAL A 186 -36.77 -27.54 -8.60
C VAL A 186 -36.38 -27.43 -10.07
N THR A 187 -35.41 -26.59 -10.44
CA THR A 187 -35.00 -26.42 -11.84
C THR A 187 -34.27 -27.65 -12.38
N TYR A 188 -33.43 -28.31 -11.58
CA TYR A 188 -32.79 -29.58 -11.93
C TYR A 188 -33.80 -30.71 -12.09
N ARG A 189 -34.82 -30.81 -11.22
CA ARG A 189 -35.90 -31.80 -11.41
C ARG A 189 -36.80 -31.49 -12.61
N ARG A 190 -36.93 -30.21 -12.99
CA ARG A 190 -37.70 -29.78 -14.17
C ARG A 190 -36.92 -29.93 -15.48
N GLY A 191 -35.59 -29.98 -15.41
CA GLY A 191 -34.70 -30.25 -16.55
C GLY A 191 -34.68 -31.72 -17.00
N ASP A 192 -35.15 -32.66 -16.17
CA ASP A 192 -35.18 -34.10 -16.49
C ASP A 192 -36.48 -34.55 -17.20
N VAL A 193 -37.41 -33.61 -17.46
CA VAL A 193 -38.74 -33.89 -18.06
C VAL A 193 -38.83 -33.52 -19.55
N GLN A 194 -37.76 -33.02 -20.17
CA GLN A 194 -37.71 -32.88 -21.63
C GLN A 194 -36.53 -33.62 -22.25
N LYS A 195 -36.77 -34.89 -22.59
CA LYS A 195 -36.02 -35.58 -23.64
C LYS A 195 -37.02 -36.16 -24.64
N PRO A 196 -37.10 -35.67 -25.89
CA PRO A 196 -37.76 -36.42 -26.96
C PRO A 196 -36.85 -37.56 -27.44
N PRO A 197 -37.41 -38.71 -27.86
CA PRO A 197 -36.68 -39.89 -28.30
C PRO A 197 -36.40 -39.91 -29.82
N SER A 198 -35.47 -40.82 -30.18
CA SER A 198 -35.16 -41.37 -31.52
C SER A 198 -34.19 -40.54 -32.39
N GLU A 199 -33.25 -41.09 -33.17
CA GLU A 199 -33.01 -42.46 -33.65
C GLU A 199 -31.61 -42.55 -34.28
N SER A 200 -30.91 -43.68 -34.07
CA SER A 200 -29.89 -44.34 -34.93
C SER A 200 -28.70 -43.58 -35.53
N THR A 201 -27.53 -44.15 -35.87
CA THR A 201 -26.81 -45.41 -35.68
C THR A 201 -25.53 -45.16 -36.48
N SER A 202 -24.34 -45.44 -35.95
CA SER A 202 -23.34 -46.25 -36.66
C SER A 202 -22.14 -46.49 -35.74
N ALA A 203 -22.07 -47.72 -35.24
CA ALA A 203 -20.88 -48.29 -34.66
C ALA A 203 -19.86 -48.57 -35.76
N GLU A 204 -18.61 -48.23 -35.54
CA GLU A 204 -17.50 -49.00 -36.09
C GLU A 204 -16.42 -49.18 -35.03
N GLU A 205 -16.21 -50.45 -34.68
CA GLU A 205 -15.28 -50.97 -33.69
C GLU A 205 -14.00 -51.45 -34.39
N LYS A 206 -12.83 -51.05 -33.89
CA LYS A 206 -11.53 -51.68 -34.18
C LYS A 206 -10.60 -51.57 -32.95
N PRO A 207 -9.58 -52.44 -32.79
CA PRO A 207 -9.21 -53.09 -31.53
C PRO A 207 -8.14 -52.31 -30.73
N PRO A 208 -7.76 -52.75 -29.51
CA PRO A 208 -7.22 -51.87 -28.48
C PRO A 208 -5.77 -51.48 -28.79
N MET A 209 -5.56 -50.21 -29.13
CA MET A 209 -4.22 -49.62 -29.25
C MET A 209 -3.81 -49.05 -27.90
N VAL A 210 -2.79 -49.65 -27.31
CA VAL A 210 -2.15 -49.28 -26.05
C VAL A 210 -1.95 -47.76 -25.99
N SER A 211 -2.60 -47.09 -25.04
CA SER A 211 -2.42 -45.66 -24.80
C SER A 211 -1.10 -45.42 -24.07
N VAL A 212 -0.02 -45.23 -24.83
CA VAL A 212 1.22 -44.66 -24.29
C VAL A 212 1.01 -43.15 -24.21
N SER A 213 1.07 -42.61 -22.99
CA SER A 213 1.06 -41.17 -22.76
C SER A 213 2.37 -40.56 -23.26
N THR A 214 2.42 -40.20 -24.54
CA THR A 214 3.50 -39.37 -25.09
C THR A 214 3.23 -37.92 -24.73
N VAL A 215 4.11 -37.35 -23.91
CA VAL A 215 4.10 -35.93 -23.57
C VAL A 215 4.49 -35.14 -24.82
N ASP A 216 3.58 -34.29 -25.28
CA ASP A 216 3.80 -33.39 -26.40
C ASP A 216 4.61 -32.18 -25.92
N TYR A 217 5.91 -32.16 -26.21
CA TYR A 217 6.75 -31.01 -25.94
C TYR A 217 6.57 -30.02 -27.10
N GLY A 218 5.73 -29.00 -26.89
CA GLY A 218 5.64 -27.86 -27.80
C GLY A 218 7.00 -27.21 -27.98
N VAL A 219 7.50 -27.20 -29.23
CA VAL A 219 8.73 -26.52 -29.62
C VAL A 219 8.44 -25.02 -29.66
N LEU A 220 9.19 -24.23 -28.87
CA LEU A 220 9.18 -22.78 -28.99
C LEU A 220 10.04 -22.38 -30.18
N GLU A 221 9.39 -21.91 -31.25
CA GLU A 221 10.05 -21.32 -32.40
C GLU A 221 10.51 -19.91 -32.02
N PHE A 222 11.78 -19.77 -31.63
CA PHE A 222 12.39 -18.46 -31.52
C PHE A 222 12.69 -17.95 -32.93
N GLN A 223 11.94 -16.94 -33.38
CA GLN A 223 12.28 -16.20 -34.59
C GLN A 223 13.67 -15.59 -34.42
N ARG A 224 14.69 -16.28 -34.91
CA ARG A 224 16.00 -15.72 -35.14
C ARG A 224 15.91 -14.96 -36.46
N ASP A 225 15.78 -13.64 -36.36
CA ASP A 225 15.80 -12.72 -37.48
C ASP A 225 16.93 -13.11 -38.45
N GLN A 226 16.54 -13.57 -39.63
CA GLN A 226 17.46 -14.01 -40.67
C GLN A 226 17.98 -12.77 -41.39
N ARG A 227 18.94 -12.07 -40.78
CA ARG A 227 19.76 -11.06 -41.46
C ARG A 227 21.16 -11.63 -41.68
N SER A 228 21.44 -11.86 -42.96
CA SER A 228 22.72 -12.03 -43.64
C SER A 228 23.93 -12.49 -42.82
N GLN A 229 24.47 -13.64 -43.22
CA GLN A 229 25.87 -13.96 -42.97
C GLN A 229 26.77 -12.90 -43.60
N VAL A 230 27.53 -12.19 -42.76
CA VAL A 230 28.72 -11.42 -43.13
C VAL A 230 29.83 -11.86 -42.14
N PRO A 231 31.10 -12.01 -42.57
CA PRO A 231 32.17 -12.57 -41.75
C PRO A 231 32.44 -11.75 -40.48
N PRO A 232 33.08 -12.33 -39.44
CA PRO A 232 33.25 -11.66 -38.16
C PRO A 232 34.19 -10.46 -38.32
N GLU A 233 33.63 -9.25 -38.26
CA GLU A 233 34.38 -8.05 -37.96
C GLU A 233 34.89 -8.14 -36.51
N THR A 234 36.19 -7.89 -36.36
CA THR A 234 36.89 -7.79 -35.09
C THR A 234 36.15 -6.87 -34.13
N TRP A 235 35.70 -7.42 -33.01
CA TRP A 235 35.21 -6.66 -31.86
C TRP A 235 36.23 -5.59 -31.47
N PRO A 236 35.84 -4.31 -31.31
CA PRO A 236 36.69 -3.38 -30.59
C PRO A 236 36.70 -3.86 -29.13
N VAL A 237 37.90 -4.15 -28.63
CA VAL A 237 38.14 -4.41 -27.21
C VAL A 237 37.53 -3.24 -26.43
N GLU A 238 36.47 -3.53 -25.69
CA GLU A 238 35.77 -2.59 -24.84
C GLU A 238 36.79 -2.09 -23.80
N GLN A 239 37.31 -0.88 -24.02
CA GLN A 239 38.24 -0.24 -23.10
C GLN A 239 37.44 0.10 -21.83
N THR A 240 37.49 -0.81 -20.85
CA THR A 240 37.12 -0.47 -19.46
C THR A 240 38.04 0.64 -18.97
N GLU A 241 37.52 1.86 -18.97
CA GLU A 241 38.17 3.02 -18.36
C GLU A 241 37.91 3.00 -16.85
N TYR A 242 38.97 2.83 -16.07
CA TYR A 242 38.92 2.94 -14.62
C TYR A 242 39.20 4.39 -14.23
N ALA A 243 38.27 5.04 -13.55
CA ALA A 243 38.49 6.34 -12.94
C ALA A 243 39.22 6.18 -11.60
N THR A 244 40.37 6.83 -11.43
CA THR A 244 41.10 6.88 -10.16
C THR A 244 40.42 7.87 -9.22
N ILE A 245 39.90 7.39 -8.09
CA ILE A 245 39.37 8.26 -7.03
C ILE A 245 40.55 8.74 -6.18
N ILE A 246 40.86 10.04 -6.23
CA ILE A 246 41.87 10.68 -5.37
C ILE A 246 41.16 11.29 -4.17
N PHE A 247 41.49 10.81 -2.96
CA PHE A 247 41.04 11.43 -1.73
C PHE A 247 41.94 12.63 -1.39
N PRO A 248 41.37 13.79 -1.02
CA PRO A 248 42.16 14.92 -0.56
C PRO A 248 42.88 14.58 0.74
N GLU A 249 44.11 15.06 0.91
CA GLU A 249 44.87 14.92 2.15
C GLU A 249 44.08 15.53 3.32
N GLU A 250 43.97 14.75 4.39
CA GLU A 250 43.35 15.16 5.63
C GLU A 250 44.19 16.32 6.21
N LYS A 251 43.56 17.49 6.43
CA LYS A 251 44.26 18.62 7.03
C LYS A 251 44.82 18.21 8.39
N PRO A 252 46.11 18.45 8.68
CA PRO A 252 46.66 18.15 9.99
C PRO A 252 45.91 18.96 11.04
N ILE A 253 45.27 18.26 11.96
CA ILE A 253 44.66 18.83 13.15
C ILE A 253 45.82 19.42 13.95
N THR A 254 45.99 20.73 13.88
CA THR A 254 46.97 21.43 14.72
C THR A 254 46.45 21.36 16.15
N PRO A 255 47.17 20.75 17.11
CA PRO A 255 46.76 20.82 18.50
C PRO A 255 47.00 22.25 18.97
N GLU A 256 45.94 22.95 19.35
CA GLU A 256 46.04 24.27 19.95
C GLU A 256 46.80 24.15 21.28
N ARG A 257 48.08 24.50 21.24
CA ARG A 257 48.98 24.52 22.39
C ARG A 257 48.72 25.79 23.20
N GLY A 258 47.98 25.62 24.29
CA GLY A 258 48.20 26.26 25.59
C GLY A 258 48.14 27.79 25.67
N LYS A 259 47.11 28.29 26.36
CA LYS A 259 47.24 29.50 27.19
C LYS A 259 47.18 29.11 28.65
N LYS A 260 48.37 29.09 29.25
CA LYS A 260 48.61 29.09 30.69
C LYS A 260 48.23 30.50 31.19
N HIS A 261 47.20 30.61 32.01
CA HIS A 261 46.99 31.80 32.82
C HIS A 261 47.97 31.76 34.00
N GLN A 262 48.71 32.85 34.14
CA GLN A 262 49.52 33.17 35.31
C GLN A 262 48.93 34.48 35.89
N ASP A 263 48.88 34.48 37.22
CA ASP A 263 48.37 35.49 38.18
C ASP A 263 46.87 35.44 38.51
#